data_AF-A0A418Y042-F1
#
_entry.id   AF-A0A418Y042-F1
#
_cell.length_a   1.000
_cell.length_b   1.000
_cell.length_c   1.000
_cell.angle_alpha   90.00
_cell.angle_beta   90.00
_cell.angle_gamma   90.00
#
_symmetry.space_group_name_H-M   'P 1'
#
loop_
_entity.id
_entity.type
_entity.pdbx_description
1 polymer ?
#
loop_
_entity_poly.entity_id
_entity_poly.type
_entity_poly.pdbx_seq_one_letter_code
_entity_poly.pdbx_strand_id
1 'polypeptide(L)'
;MTGAEITGLVASIVSLIIGGFAIWLSVTFYRMSNKSSQELEKASSNINSTVDRLEVLFDKLYSDTFNMMKDTVTDMRNHVWKTSTFKEGTEKTEIEESFDELKKELNEKIESLIASQGSASNRLDGFAKQVESLISETIDKSAKERAEKSWEEKEQLIINAIRKRGPLTEGQLRKITGLPEHDTTSLIFILGREQRLDWDGAPDSFSSGTKFSLGDNA
;
A
#
# COMPACT_ATOMS: atom_id res chain seq x y z
N MET A 1 -74.55 -53.71 8.01
CA MET A 1 -73.39 -52.80 8.16
C MET A 1 -73.78 -51.48 7.54
N THR A 2 -73.81 -50.42 8.31
CA THR A 2 -74.14 -49.07 7.81
C THR A 2 -72.94 -48.50 7.04
N GLY A 3 -73.16 -47.61 6.07
CA GLY A 3 -72.06 -47.02 5.28
C GLY A 3 -71.01 -46.29 6.13
N ALA A 4 -71.42 -45.75 7.28
CA ALA A 4 -70.55 -45.08 8.24
C ALA A 4 -69.57 -46.04 8.94
N GLU A 5 -69.98 -47.28 9.23
CA GLU A 5 -69.13 -48.29 9.87
C GLU A 5 -67.98 -48.72 8.95
N ILE A 6 -68.25 -48.86 7.66
CA ILE A 6 -67.25 -49.26 6.65
C ILE A 6 -66.19 -48.16 6.50
N THR A 7 -66.60 -46.89 6.47
CA THR A 7 -65.66 -45.76 6.41
C THR A 7 -64.83 -45.64 7.68
N GLY A 8 -65.40 -45.90 8.86
CA GLY A 8 -64.66 -45.91 10.12
C GLY A 8 -63.59 -47.01 10.16
N LEU A 9 -63.92 -48.21 9.67
CA LEU A 9 -62.96 -49.31 9.58
C LEU A 9 -61.78 -48.94 8.66
N VAL A 10 -62.05 -48.43 7.46
CA VAL A 10 -61.01 -48.05 6.49
C VAL A 10 -60.13 -46.91 7.05
N ALA A 11 -60.74 -45.90 7.67
CA ALA A 11 -60.01 -44.81 8.31
C ALA A 11 -59.08 -45.32 9.43
N SER A 12 -59.51 -46.31 10.22
CA SER A 12 -58.68 -46.87 11.29
C SER A 12 -57.44 -47.60 10.75
N ILE A 13 -57.58 -48.35 9.66
CA ILE A 13 -56.48 -49.06 8.99
C ILE A 13 -55.49 -48.05 8.39
N VAL A 14 -55.99 -47.01 7.73
CA VAL A 14 -55.14 -45.95 7.15
C VAL A 14 -54.37 -45.21 8.25
N SER A 15 -55.02 -44.88 9.37
CA SER A 15 -54.38 -44.23 10.52
C SER A 15 -53.28 -45.10 11.13
N LEU A 16 -53.49 -46.41 11.23
CA LEU A 16 -52.48 -47.36 11.71
C LEU A 16 -51.23 -47.38 10.82
N ILE A 17 -51.43 -47.41 9.49
CA ILE A 17 -50.33 -47.41 8.52
C ILE A 17 -49.55 -46.09 8.60
N ILE A 18 -50.25 -44.95 8.65
CA ILE A 18 -49.62 -43.63 8.77
C ILE A 18 -48.85 -43.51 10.09
N GLY A 19 -49.40 -43.99 11.20
CA GLY A 19 -48.73 -44.02 12.49
C GLY A 19 -47.42 -44.81 12.46
N GLY A 20 -47.44 -46.00 11.85
CA GLY A 20 -46.23 -46.80 11.65
C GLY A 20 -45.17 -46.08 10.80
N PHE A 21 -45.60 -45.44 9.72
CA PHE A 21 -44.71 -44.67 8.84
C PHE A 21 -44.11 -43.45 9.55
N ALA A 22 -44.90 -42.76 10.39
CA ALA A 22 -44.44 -41.62 11.17
C ALA A 22 -43.36 -42.02 12.20
N ILE A 23 -43.54 -43.16 12.88
CA ILE A 23 -42.53 -43.70 13.80
C ILE A 23 -41.23 -44.02 13.05
N TRP A 24 -41.35 -44.68 11.89
CA TRP A 24 -40.18 -45.02 11.07
C TRP A 24 -39.42 -43.79 10.56
N LEU A 25 -40.14 -42.78 10.08
CA LEU A 25 -39.54 -41.51 9.65
C LEU A 25 -38.89 -40.77 10.83
N SER A 26 -39.53 -40.74 11.99
CA SER A 26 -38.97 -40.10 13.19
C SER A 26 -37.62 -40.70 13.58
N VAL A 27 -37.52 -42.04 13.61
CA VAL A 27 -36.25 -42.73 13.90
C VAL A 27 -35.19 -42.46 12.83
N THR A 28 -35.59 -42.44 11.55
CA THR A 28 -34.68 -42.18 10.43
C THR A 28 -34.15 -40.74 10.48
N PHE A 29 -35.02 -39.76 10.69
CA PHE A 29 -34.63 -38.36 10.86
C PHE A 29 -33.75 -38.15 12.08
N TYR A 30 -34.05 -38.80 13.21
CA TYR A 30 -33.20 -38.73 14.40
C TYR A 30 -31.78 -39.22 14.12
N ARG A 31 -31.63 -40.38 13.46
CA ARG A 31 -30.32 -40.92 13.09
C ARG A 31 -29.57 -40.01 12.11
N MET A 32 -30.26 -39.50 11.09
CA MET A 32 -29.66 -38.60 10.10
C MET A 32 -29.26 -37.27 10.72
N SER A 33 -30.10 -36.70 11.60
CA SER A 33 -29.80 -35.48 12.34
C SER A 33 -28.59 -35.66 13.24
N ASN A 34 -28.52 -36.74 14.01
CA ASN A 34 -27.39 -36.99 14.91
C ASN A 34 -26.08 -37.14 14.14
N LYS A 35 -26.09 -37.83 12.99
CA LYS A 35 -24.93 -37.94 12.11
C LYS A 35 -24.51 -36.57 11.55
N SER A 36 -25.46 -35.78 11.05
CA SER A 36 -25.19 -34.45 10.52
C SER A 36 -24.65 -33.51 11.59
N SER A 37 -25.17 -33.56 12.82
CA SER A 37 -24.65 -32.76 13.94
C SER A 37 -23.21 -33.12 14.27
N GLN A 38 -22.86 -34.41 14.29
CA GLN A 38 -21.47 -34.84 14.50
C GLN A 38 -20.53 -34.43 13.37
N GLU A 39 -20.99 -34.49 12.12
CA GLU A 39 -20.20 -34.03 10.97
C GLU A 39 -19.98 -32.51 11.00
N LEU A 40 -21.00 -31.74 11.38
CA LEU A 40 -20.88 -30.29 11.57
C LEU A 40 -19.93 -29.93 12.71
N GLU A 41 -20.00 -30.65 13.83
CA GLU A 41 -19.09 -30.46 14.96
C GLU A 41 -17.62 -30.74 14.56
N LYS A 42 -17.38 -31.83 13.82
CA LYS A 42 -16.06 -32.15 13.27
C LYS A 42 -15.57 -31.10 12.27
N ALA A 43 -16.45 -30.65 11.37
CA ALA A 43 -16.11 -29.60 10.40
C ALA A 43 -15.75 -28.30 11.13
N SER A 44 -16.53 -27.91 12.13
CA SER A 44 -16.27 -26.73 12.98
C SER A 44 -14.92 -26.85 13.71
N SER A 45 -14.65 -28.01 14.33
CA SER A 45 -13.37 -28.28 14.98
C SER A 45 -12.18 -28.20 14.02
N ASN A 46 -12.32 -28.77 12.82
CA ASN A 46 -11.29 -28.69 11.77
C ASN A 46 -11.08 -27.25 11.31
N ILE A 47 -12.14 -26.46 11.14
CA ILE A 47 -12.06 -25.03 10.80
C ILE A 47 -11.29 -24.29 11.89
N ASN A 48 -11.63 -24.49 13.16
CA ASN A 48 -10.91 -23.84 14.27
C ASN A 48 -9.41 -24.19 14.23
N SER A 49 -9.07 -25.47 14.09
CA SER A 49 -7.67 -25.90 14.01
C SER A 49 -6.93 -25.32 12.80
N THR A 50 -7.65 -25.01 11.71
CA THR A 50 -7.07 -24.38 10.52
C THR A 50 -6.87 -22.89 10.73
N VAL A 51 -7.81 -22.21 11.42
CA VAL A 51 -7.68 -20.81 11.82
C VAL A 51 -6.51 -20.62 12.78
N ASP A 52 -6.37 -21.49 13.79
CA ASP A 52 -5.24 -21.44 14.73
C ASP A 52 -3.90 -21.55 13.99
N ARG A 53 -3.82 -22.43 12.98
CA ARG A 53 -2.61 -22.55 12.12
C ARG A 53 -2.39 -21.31 11.27
N LEU A 54 -3.44 -20.71 10.74
CA LEU A 54 -3.36 -19.47 9.97
C LEU A 54 -2.86 -18.32 10.84
N GLU A 55 -3.34 -18.21 12.08
CA GLU A 55 -2.87 -17.21 13.04
C GLU A 55 -1.37 -17.37 13.32
N VAL A 56 -0.90 -18.59 13.60
CA VAL A 56 0.54 -18.87 13.79
C VAL A 56 1.36 -18.53 12.55
N LEU A 57 0.87 -18.83 11.35
CA LEU A 57 1.56 -18.48 10.10
C LEU A 57 1.58 -16.96 9.89
N PHE A 58 0.51 -16.27 10.26
CA PHE A 58 0.41 -14.82 10.16
C PHE A 58 1.37 -14.12 11.13
N ASP A 59 1.40 -14.56 12.39
CA ASP A 59 2.35 -14.06 13.40
C ASP A 59 3.79 -14.29 12.96
N LYS A 60 4.08 -15.46 12.40
CA LYS A 60 5.42 -15.76 11.87
C LYS A 60 5.78 -14.89 10.68
N LEU A 61 4.87 -14.72 9.72
CA LEU A 61 5.10 -13.87 8.55
C LEU A 61 5.28 -12.41 8.96
N TYR A 62 4.48 -11.92 9.89
CA TYR A 62 4.63 -10.57 10.43
C TYR A 62 5.97 -10.41 11.13
N SER A 63 6.34 -11.34 12.02
CA SER A 63 7.64 -11.33 12.69
C SER A 63 8.80 -11.37 11.69
N ASP A 64 8.79 -12.29 10.73
CA ASP A 64 9.86 -12.46 9.76
C ASP A 64 9.98 -11.24 8.82
N THR A 65 8.86 -10.70 8.34
CA THR A 65 8.86 -9.51 7.46
C THR A 65 9.23 -8.26 8.22
N PHE A 66 8.72 -8.08 9.45
CA PHE A 66 9.07 -6.95 10.31
C PHE A 66 10.55 -6.99 10.69
N ASN A 67 11.09 -8.16 11.03
CA ASN A 67 12.51 -8.34 11.30
C ASN A 67 13.35 -8.03 10.05
N MET A 68 12.97 -8.56 8.88
CA MET A 68 13.67 -8.27 7.62
C MET A 68 13.64 -6.78 7.27
N MET A 69 12.49 -6.11 7.42
CA MET A 69 12.38 -4.67 7.23
C MET A 69 13.20 -3.89 8.26
N LYS A 70 13.14 -4.27 9.54
CA LYS A 70 13.92 -3.66 10.61
C LYS A 70 15.42 -3.80 10.37
N ASP A 71 15.88 -4.96 9.95
CA ASP A 71 17.28 -5.22 9.64
C ASP A 71 17.73 -4.39 8.44
N THR A 72 16.90 -4.31 7.39
CA THR A 72 17.15 -3.49 6.20
C THR A 72 17.23 -1.99 6.54
N VAL A 73 16.29 -1.48 7.36
CA VAL A 73 16.30 -0.09 7.81
C VAL A 73 17.46 0.18 8.78
N THR A 74 17.79 -0.78 9.63
CA THR A 74 18.92 -0.67 10.57
C THR A 74 20.24 -0.65 9.81
N ASP A 75 20.39 -1.49 8.79
CA ASP A 75 21.57 -1.54 7.94
C ASP A 75 21.72 -0.25 7.13
N MET A 76 20.63 0.23 6.52
CA MET A 76 20.61 1.55 5.87
C MET A 76 20.97 2.68 6.83
N ARG A 77 20.38 2.72 8.04
CA ARG A 77 20.71 3.72 9.05
C ARG A 77 22.18 3.68 9.44
N ASN A 78 22.70 2.47 9.70
CA ASN A 78 24.10 2.28 10.07
C ASN A 78 25.04 2.64 8.91
N HIS A 79 24.67 2.35 7.67
CA HIS A 79 25.44 2.69 6.48
C HIS A 79 25.48 4.21 6.25
N VAL A 80 24.34 4.90 6.40
CA VAL A 80 24.28 6.37 6.35
C VAL A 80 25.17 6.97 7.44
N TRP A 81 25.07 6.47 8.68
CA TRP A 81 25.82 7.00 9.82
C TRP A 81 27.33 6.70 9.75
N LYS A 82 27.70 5.52 9.26
CA LYS A 82 29.11 5.14 9.03
C LYS A 82 29.70 5.84 7.83
N THR A 83 28.93 6.11 6.78
CA THR A 83 29.36 6.92 5.63
C THR A 83 29.60 8.38 6.05
N SER A 84 28.82 8.91 7.00
CA SER A 84 29.12 10.22 7.60
C SER A 84 30.32 10.22 8.55
N THR A 85 30.82 9.06 9.00
CA THR A 85 32.07 8.96 9.79
C THR A 85 33.28 8.51 8.96
N PHE A 86 33.09 7.88 7.79
CA PHE A 86 34.15 7.47 6.87
C PHE A 86 34.48 8.56 5.85
N LYS A 87 34.74 9.77 6.35
CA LYS A 87 35.53 10.83 5.72
C LYS A 87 36.33 11.62 6.78
N GLU A 88 36.70 11.00 7.89
CA GLU A 88 37.87 11.46 8.68
C GLU A 88 39.15 11.09 7.93
N GLY A 89 39.42 11.80 6.85
CA GLY A 89 40.59 11.55 6.02
C GLY A 89 40.42 12.15 4.64
N THR A 90 40.84 13.41 4.53
CA THR A 90 40.95 14.23 3.31
C THR A 90 39.67 15.04 2.98
N GLU A 91 39.84 16.36 3.11
CA GLU A 91 38.92 17.47 2.77
C GLU A 91 37.71 17.70 3.71
N LYS A 92 37.95 18.55 4.72
CA LYS A 92 36.92 19.42 5.30
C LYS A 92 36.34 20.31 4.20
N THR A 93 35.32 19.82 3.50
CA THR A 93 34.57 20.60 2.53
C THR A 93 33.51 21.43 3.24
N GLU A 94 33.39 22.70 2.85
CA GLU A 94 32.40 23.79 3.13
C GLU A 94 31.05 23.44 3.79
N ILE A 95 30.57 22.20 3.65
CA ILE A 95 29.38 21.65 4.29
C ILE A 95 29.54 21.59 5.82
N GLU A 96 30.72 21.28 6.34
CA GLU A 96 30.95 21.20 7.79
C GLU A 96 30.96 22.59 8.44
N GLU A 97 31.55 23.59 7.76
CA GLU A 97 31.47 24.99 8.15
C GLU A 97 30.03 25.52 8.07
N SER A 98 29.29 25.16 7.01
CA SER A 98 27.87 25.51 6.87
C SER A 98 27.01 24.86 7.96
N PHE A 99 27.36 23.66 8.42
CA PHE A 99 26.64 22.95 9.48
C PHE A 99 26.95 23.53 10.86
N ASP A 100 28.19 23.93 11.11
CA ASP A 100 28.59 24.63 12.33
C ASP A 100 28.02 26.05 12.37
N GLU A 101 27.91 26.74 11.23
CA GLU A 101 27.24 28.03 11.10
C GLU A 101 25.72 27.88 11.33
N LEU A 102 25.08 26.86 10.75
CA LEU A 102 23.67 26.51 11.02
C LEU A 102 23.43 26.18 12.49
N LYS A 103 24.33 25.42 13.13
CA LYS A 103 24.25 25.06 14.54
C LYS A 103 24.41 26.28 15.44
N LYS A 104 25.29 27.21 15.06
CA LYS A 104 25.48 28.48 15.74
C LYS A 104 24.27 29.40 15.58
N GLU A 105 23.72 29.50 14.37
CA GLU A 105 22.51 30.28 14.08
C GLU A 105 21.28 29.70 14.78
N LEU A 106 21.17 28.37 14.87
CA LEU A 106 20.16 27.66 15.64
C LEU A 106 20.29 27.95 17.13
N ASN A 107 21.50 27.89 17.69
CA ASN A 107 21.72 28.21 19.10
C ASN A 107 21.43 29.69 19.39
N GLU A 108 21.82 30.63 18.53
CA GLU A 108 21.50 32.05 18.69
C GLU A 108 19.98 32.31 18.57
N LYS A 109 19.29 31.61 17.67
CA LYS A 109 17.81 31.67 17.57
C LYS A 109 17.10 31.03 18.75
N ILE A 110 17.61 29.91 19.27
CA ILE A 110 17.09 29.24 20.47
C ILE A 110 17.33 30.12 21.70
N GLU A 111 18.52 30.70 21.86
CA GLU A 111 18.83 31.61 22.96
C GLU A 111 18.04 32.91 22.88
N SER A 112 17.82 33.47 21.68
CA SER A 112 16.95 34.64 21.51
C SER A 112 15.45 34.31 21.71
N LEU A 113 15.00 33.09 21.41
CA LEU A 113 13.66 32.60 21.76
C LEU A 113 13.50 32.38 23.27
N ILE A 114 14.52 31.84 23.94
CA ILE A 114 14.53 31.66 25.40
C ILE A 114 14.60 33.02 26.12
N ALA A 115 15.39 33.96 25.60
CA ALA A 115 15.53 35.32 26.15
C ALA A 115 14.30 36.20 25.88
N SER A 116 13.64 36.04 24.72
CA SER A 116 12.40 36.78 24.39
C SER A 116 11.15 36.18 25.04
N GLN A 117 11.23 34.96 25.57
CA GLN A 117 10.09 34.25 26.15
C GLN A 117 10.38 33.76 27.57
N GLY A 118 10.87 34.68 28.40
CA GLY A 118 10.86 34.53 29.83
C GLY A 118 9.43 34.30 30.35
N SER A 119 9.20 33.11 30.91
CA SER A 119 8.06 32.75 31.78
C SER A 119 6.69 32.56 31.10
N ALA A 120 6.35 31.33 30.73
CA ALA A 120 4.98 30.80 30.84
C ALA A 120 4.94 29.29 30.52
N SER A 121 4.89 28.44 31.55
CA SER A 121 4.68 26.98 31.38
C SER A 121 3.31 26.61 30.76
N ASN A 122 2.46 27.60 30.47
CA ASN A 122 1.15 27.45 29.82
C ASN A 122 1.17 27.65 28.29
N ARG A 123 2.35 27.79 27.66
CA ARG A 123 2.47 27.90 26.19
C ARG A 123 3.12 26.71 25.50
N LEU A 124 3.64 25.72 26.23
CA LEU A 124 4.21 24.49 25.66
C LEU A 124 3.18 23.70 24.83
N ASP A 125 1.90 23.77 25.19
CA ASP A 125 0.81 23.07 24.48
C ASP A 125 0.43 23.78 23.15
N GLY A 126 0.54 25.11 23.12
CA GLY A 126 0.39 25.90 21.89
C GLY A 126 1.61 25.80 20.97
N PHE A 127 2.80 25.67 21.56
CA PHE A 127 4.05 25.42 20.85
C PHE A 127 4.07 24.04 20.21
N ALA A 128 3.66 22.98 20.93
CA ALA A 128 3.56 21.63 20.39
C ALA A 128 2.62 21.58 19.16
N LYS A 129 1.46 22.24 19.24
CA LYS A 129 0.51 22.33 18.11
C LYS A 129 1.03 23.15 16.94
N GLN A 130 1.74 24.25 17.19
CA GLN A 130 2.33 25.05 16.10
C GLN A 130 3.51 24.33 15.45
N VAL A 131 4.33 23.62 16.23
CA VAL A 131 5.41 22.78 15.74
C VAL A 131 4.85 21.59 14.95
N GLU A 132 3.79 20.94 15.42
CA GLU A 132 3.12 19.84 14.71
C GLU A 132 2.45 20.31 13.42
N SER A 133 1.84 21.50 13.41
CA SER A 133 1.29 22.14 12.22
C SER A 133 2.38 22.52 11.22
N LEU A 134 3.49 23.11 11.67
CA LEU A 134 4.60 23.49 10.80
C LEU A 134 5.36 22.27 10.29
N ILE A 135 5.50 21.22 11.09
CA ILE A 135 6.08 19.95 10.67
C ILE A 135 5.17 19.28 9.65
N SER A 136 3.85 19.23 9.87
CA SER A 136 2.91 18.64 8.91
C SER A 136 2.87 19.43 7.60
N GLU A 137 2.80 20.76 7.68
CA GLU A 137 2.81 21.64 6.50
C GLU A 137 4.15 21.56 5.75
N THR A 138 5.28 21.47 6.46
CA THR A 138 6.60 21.32 5.84
C THR A 138 6.84 19.91 5.30
N ILE A 139 6.30 18.86 5.94
CA ILE A 139 6.34 17.48 5.43
C ILE A 139 5.47 17.36 4.19
N ASP A 140 4.25 17.88 4.19
CA ASP A 140 3.36 17.83 3.03
C ASP A 140 3.90 18.68 1.88
N LYS A 141 4.42 19.88 2.19
CA LYS A 141 5.07 20.74 1.20
C LYS A 141 6.35 20.12 0.66
N SER A 142 7.19 19.51 1.50
CA SER A 142 8.43 18.85 1.04
C SER A 142 8.18 17.52 0.33
N ALA A 143 7.11 16.78 0.68
CA ALA A 143 6.69 15.58 -0.02
C ALA A 143 6.13 15.93 -1.40
N LYS A 144 5.30 16.98 -1.48
CA LYS A 144 4.78 17.50 -2.74
C LYS A 144 5.89 18.09 -3.62
N GLU A 145 6.77 18.93 -3.06
CA GLU A 145 7.92 19.48 -3.79
C GLU A 145 8.91 18.39 -4.22
N ARG A 146 9.12 17.31 -3.44
CA ARG A 146 9.95 16.18 -3.87
C ARG A 146 9.29 15.34 -4.95
N ALA A 147 7.99 15.12 -4.88
CA ALA A 147 7.24 14.42 -5.91
C ALA A 147 7.23 15.23 -7.22
N GLU A 148 6.99 16.55 -7.14
CA GLU A 148 7.01 17.48 -8.28
C GLU A 148 8.41 17.62 -8.87
N LYS A 149 9.47 17.81 -8.06
CA LYS A 149 10.86 17.85 -8.55
C LYS A 149 11.30 16.54 -9.19
N SER A 150 10.95 15.39 -8.59
CA SER A 150 11.24 14.08 -9.19
C SER A 150 10.51 13.91 -10.52
N TRP A 151 9.31 14.47 -10.66
CA TRP A 151 8.53 14.41 -11.88
C TRP A 151 9.13 15.29 -12.99
N GLU A 152 9.45 16.55 -12.70
CA GLU A 152 10.08 17.49 -13.63
C GLU A 152 11.45 16.99 -14.12
N GLU A 153 12.26 16.41 -13.22
CA GLU A 153 13.55 15.81 -13.58
C GLU A 153 13.38 14.63 -14.55
N LYS A 154 12.41 13.75 -14.29
CA LYS A 154 12.11 12.60 -15.18
C LYS A 154 11.59 13.06 -16.54
N GLU A 155 10.79 14.11 -16.57
CA GLU A 155 10.26 14.71 -17.79
C GLU A 155 11.39 15.32 -18.65
N GLN A 156 12.29 16.09 -18.02
CA GLN A 156 13.45 16.65 -18.71
C GLN A 156 14.37 15.57 -19.27
N LEU A 157 14.51 14.41 -18.62
CA LEU A 157 15.28 13.29 -19.15
C LEU A 157 14.68 12.74 -20.45
N ILE A 158 13.36 12.62 -20.55
CA ILE A 158 12.67 12.16 -21.76
C ILE A 158 12.83 13.18 -22.89
N ILE A 159 12.58 14.46 -22.61
CA ILE A 159 12.72 15.54 -23.60
C ILE A 159 14.16 15.63 -24.10
N ASN A 160 15.14 15.57 -23.19
CA ASN A 160 16.56 15.59 -23.56
C ASN A 160 16.98 14.35 -24.36
N ALA A 161 16.41 13.17 -24.06
CA ALA A 161 16.69 11.96 -24.83
C ALA A 161 16.19 12.07 -26.28
N ILE A 162 14.97 12.62 -26.48
CA ILE A 162 14.36 12.81 -27.80
C ILE A 162 15.09 13.93 -28.55
N ARG A 163 15.40 15.06 -27.89
CA ARG A 163 16.15 16.18 -28.49
C ARG A 163 17.53 15.75 -28.99
N LYS A 164 18.24 14.88 -28.26
CA LYS A 164 19.60 14.44 -28.63
C LYS A 164 19.64 13.34 -29.69
N ARG A 165 18.61 12.51 -29.81
CA ARG A 165 18.64 11.30 -30.67
C ARG A 165 17.55 11.24 -31.74
N GLY A 166 16.68 12.24 -31.81
CA GLY A 166 15.58 12.28 -32.77
C GLY A 166 14.40 11.40 -32.35
N PRO A 167 13.54 10.97 -33.28
CA PRO A 167 12.36 10.20 -32.95
C PRO A 167 12.73 8.83 -32.39
N LEU A 168 12.36 8.57 -31.14
CA LEU A 168 12.68 7.35 -30.41
C LEU A 168 11.42 6.50 -30.20
N THR A 169 11.58 5.18 -30.13
CA THR A 169 10.49 4.30 -29.69
C THR A 169 10.45 4.18 -28.17
N GLU A 170 9.31 3.76 -27.61
CA GLU A 170 9.15 3.56 -26.15
C GLU A 170 10.26 2.66 -25.58
N GLY A 171 10.56 1.56 -26.28
CA GLY A 171 11.60 0.63 -25.86
C GLY A 171 13.01 1.24 -25.90
N GLN A 172 13.25 2.22 -26.77
CA GLN A 172 14.52 2.95 -26.82
C GLN A 172 14.58 4.02 -25.73
N LEU A 173 13.49 4.74 -25.48
CA LEU A 173 13.39 5.71 -24.40
C LEU A 173 13.67 5.03 -23.06
N ARG A 174 13.02 3.91 -22.78
CA ARG A 174 13.23 3.11 -21.56
C ARG A 174 14.69 2.69 -21.37
N LYS A 175 15.37 2.29 -22.45
CA LYS A 175 16.80 1.91 -22.39
C LYS A 175 17.73 3.10 -22.12
N ILE A 176 17.34 4.31 -22.53
CA ILE A 176 18.18 5.51 -22.42
C ILE A 176 17.94 6.21 -21.09
N THR A 177 16.68 6.29 -20.65
CA THR A 177 16.29 7.00 -19.41
C THR A 177 16.39 6.10 -18.18
N GLY A 178 16.38 4.78 -18.34
CA GLY A 178 16.40 3.82 -17.22
C GLY A 178 15.12 3.83 -16.38
N LEU A 179 14.06 4.48 -16.87
CA LEU A 179 12.80 4.62 -16.14
C LEU A 179 11.97 3.33 -16.20
N PRO A 180 11.17 3.03 -15.15
CA PRO A 180 10.19 1.95 -15.18
C PRO A 180 9.17 2.13 -16.33
N GLU A 181 8.60 1.03 -16.80
CA GLU A 181 7.62 1.04 -17.89
C GLU A 181 6.42 1.93 -17.56
N HIS A 182 5.82 1.73 -16.38
CA HIS A 182 4.67 2.52 -15.90
C HIS A 182 4.94 4.05 -15.87
N ASP A 183 6.12 4.45 -15.41
CA ASP A 183 6.51 5.86 -15.31
C ASP A 183 6.73 6.47 -16.70
N THR A 184 7.39 5.72 -17.59
CA THR A 184 7.67 6.15 -18.97
C THR A 184 6.38 6.31 -19.75
N THR A 185 5.47 5.34 -19.67
CA THR A 185 4.17 5.37 -20.34
C THR A 185 3.32 6.55 -19.84
N SER A 186 3.27 6.76 -18.52
CA SER A 186 2.51 7.86 -17.91
C SER A 186 3.06 9.23 -18.33
N LEU A 187 4.38 9.39 -18.35
CA LEU A 187 5.04 10.63 -18.78
C LEU A 187 4.79 10.94 -20.26
N ILE A 188 4.81 9.93 -21.12
CA ILE A 188 4.52 10.10 -22.56
C ILE A 188 3.10 10.60 -22.76
N PHE A 189 2.10 10.01 -22.09
CA PHE A 189 0.71 10.45 -22.19
C PHE A 189 0.50 11.89 -21.70
N ILE A 190 1.15 12.26 -20.59
CA ILE A 190 1.06 13.61 -20.03
C ILE A 190 1.72 14.62 -20.97
N LEU A 191 2.91 14.32 -21.48
CA LEU A 191 3.62 15.16 -22.44
C LEU A 191 2.87 15.28 -23.79
N GLY A 192 2.16 14.24 -24.20
CA GLY A 192 1.25 14.28 -25.35
C GLY A 192 0.06 15.20 -25.14
N ARG A 193 -0.59 15.10 -23.97
CA ARG A 193 -1.71 15.97 -23.60
C ARG A 193 -1.29 17.44 -23.52
N GLU A 194 -0.05 17.70 -23.13
CA GLU A 194 0.55 19.05 -23.09
C GLU A 194 1.07 19.54 -24.45
N GLN A 195 0.92 18.76 -25.54
CA GLN A 195 1.43 19.07 -26.89
C GLN A 195 2.97 19.23 -26.96
N ARG A 196 3.70 18.65 -26.01
CA ARG A 196 5.16 18.69 -25.96
C ARG A 196 5.80 17.47 -26.64
N LEU A 197 5.03 16.40 -26.79
CA LEU A 197 5.39 15.25 -27.62
C LEU A 197 4.29 14.97 -28.63
N ASP A 198 4.71 14.62 -29.84
CA ASP A 198 3.85 14.12 -30.90
C ASP A 198 4.27 12.67 -31.22
N TRP A 199 3.31 11.84 -31.63
CA TRP A 199 3.61 10.47 -32.02
C TRP A 199 2.70 9.94 -33.11
N ASP A 200 3.26 8.99 -33.86
CA ASP A 200 2.57 8.33 -34.96
C ASP A 200 1.57 7.29 -34.39
N GLY A 201 0.34 7.72 -34.10
CA GLY A 201 -0.70 6.87 -33.53
C GLY A 201 -1.95 7.61 -33.02
N ALA A 202 -2.85 6.87 -32.35
CA ALA A 202 -4.01 7.48 -31.72
C ALA A 202 -3.59 8.28 -30.47
N PRO A 203 -4.28 9.38 -30.12
CA PRO A 203 -3.95 10.21 -28.95
C PRO A 203 -4.02 9.47 -27.61
N ASP A 204 -4.79 8.39 -27.56
CA ASP A 204 -5.08 7.64 -26.34
C ASP A 204 -4.40 6.26 -26.30
N SER A 205 -3.62 5.91 -27.32
CA SER A 205 -2.88 4.63 -27.36
C SER A 205 -1.68 4.69 -28.28
N PHE A 206 -0.52 4.29 -27.77
CA PHE A 206 0.67 4.01 -28.57
C PHE A 206 1.08 2.55 -28.43
N SER A 207 1.79 2.04 -29.44
CA SER A 207 2.34 0.69 -29.44
C SER A 207 3.85 0.75 -29.23
N SER A 208 4.47 -0.40 -28.93
CA SER A 208 5.92 -0.51 -28.76
C SER A 208 6.73 -0.10 -30.01
N GLY A 209 6.07 -0.01 -31.18
CA GLY A 209 6.64 0.47 -32.44
C GLY A 209 6.40 1.95 -32.74
N THR A 210 5.63 2.65 -31.91
CA THR A 210 5.31 4.07 -32.09
C THR A 210 6.55 4.92 -31.85
N LYS A 211 6.78 5.89 -32.75
CA LYS A 211 7.89 6.84 -32.67
C LYS A 211 7.41 8.14 -32.06
N PHE A 212 8.13 8.64 -31.06
CA PHE A 212 7.86 9.89 -30.37
C PHE A 212 8.79 10.98 -30.88
N SER A 213 8.23 12.09 -31.36
CA SER A 213 8.91 13.32 -31.74
C SER A 213 8.54 14.46 -30.81
N LEU A 214 9.36 15.52 -30.77
CA LEU A 214 9.01 16.74 -30.06
C LEU A 214 7.88 17.45 -30.80
N GLY A 215 6.84 17.85 -30.06
CA GLY A 215 5.78 18.70 -30.59
C GLY A 215 6.26 20.15 -30.75
N ASP A 216 5.52 20.95 -31.53
CA ASP A 216 5.88 22.34 -31.86
C ASP A 216 5.99 23.29 -30.64
N ASN A 217 5.59 22.85 -29.44
CA ASN A 217 5.63 23.60 -28.18
C ASN A 217 6.71 23.12 -27.18
N ALA A 218 7.74 22.38 -27.59
CA ALA A 218 8.72 21.69 -26.72
C ALA A 218 10.19 22.19 -26.78
#